data_AF-A0A6B2E1A7-F1
#
_entry.id   AF-A0A6B2E1A7-F1
#
_cell.length_a   1.000
_cell.length_b   1.000
_cell.length_c   1.000
_cell.angle_alpha   90.00
_cell.angle_beta   90.00
_cell.angle_gamma   90.00
#
_symmetry.space_group_name_H-M   'P 1'
#
loop_
_entity.id
_entity.type
_entity.pdbx_description
1 polymer ?
#
loop_
_entity_poly.entity_id
_entity_poly.type
_entity_poly.pdbx_seq_one_letter_code
_entity_poly.pdbx_strand_id
1 'polypeptide(L)' 'MIPALFTGLCDDAAVFPPGLSPLPDAVAAHDGYSAAWYTDLVGPLVVAAPALDELAGVLGARETPLPLAV' A
#
# COMPACT_ATOMS: atom_id res chain seq x y z
N MET A 1 -14.61 7.24 -13.38
CA MET A 1 -15.06 5.94 -12.85
C MET A 1 -14.31 4.85 -13.57
N ILE A 2 -13.59 4.02 -12.83
CA ILE A 2 -12.86 2.86 -13.37
C ILE A 2 -13.86 1.68 -13.44
N PRO A 3 -13.91 0.91 -14.55
CA PRO A 3 -14.74 -0.29 -14.62
C PRO A 3 -14.40 -1.29 -13.50
N ALA A 4 -15.41 -1.90 -12.89
CA ALA A 4 -15.23 -2.82 -11.76
C ALA A 4 -14.27 -4.00 -12.04
N LEU A 5 -14.12 -4.40 -13.31
CA LEU A 5 -13.16 -5.42 -13.73
C LEU A 5 -11.70 -5.05 -13.39
N PHE A 6 -11.38 -3.76 -13.31
CA PHE A 6 -10.03 -3.26 -13.08
C PHE A 6 -9.81 -2.78 -11.64
N THR A 7 -10.76 -3.02 -10.74
CA THR A 7 -10.58 -2.64 -9.34
C THR A 7 -9.42 -3.42 -8.73
N GLY A 8 -8.45 -2.73 -8.15
CA GLY A 8 -7.26 -3.32 -7.54
C GLY A 8 -6.33 -4.06 -8.51
N LEU A 9 -6.35 -3.70 -9.81
CA LEU A 9 -5.53 -4.36 -10.83
C LEU A 9 -4.02 -4.19 -10.58
N CYS A 10 -3.61 -3.06 -10.00
CA CYS A 10 -2.20 -2.75 -9.76
C CYS A 10 -1.87 -2.96 -8.28
N ASP A 11 -1.03 -3.96 -7.98
CA ASP A 11 -0.46 -4.13 -6.64
C ASP A 11 0.40 -2.92 -6.26
N ASP A 12 0.25 -2.44 -5.03
CA ASP A 12 1.18 -1.45 -4.49
C ASP A 12 2.42 -2.14 -3.94
N ALA A 13 3.40 -2.34 -4.81
CA ALA A 13 4.67 -3.01 -4.52
C ALA A 13 5.82 -2.01 -4.29
N ALA A 14 5.55 -0.82 -3.72
CA ALA A 14 6.54 0.25 -3.58
C ALA A 14 7.85 -0.16 -2.88
N VAL A 15 7.79 -1.15 -1.97
CA VAL A 15 8.95 -1.65 -1.21
C VAL A 15 9.83 -2.64 -2.00
N PHE A 16 9.37 -3.10 -3.17
CA PHE A 16 10.09 -4.05 -4.03
C PHE A 16 10.86 -3.33 -5.14
N PRO A 17 11.85 -4.00 -5.79
CA PRO A 17 12.54 -3.43 -6.94
C PRO A 17 11.57 -3.00 -8.06
N PRO A 18 11.85 -1.91 -8.80
CA PRO A 18 13.05 -1.06 -8.73
C PRO A 18 12.98 0.10 -7.72
N GLY A 19 11.81 0.37 -7.13
CA GLY A 19 11.60 1.53 -6.26
C GLY A 19 12.31 1.40 -4.91
N LEU A 20 12.28 0.21 -4.31
CA LEU A 20 12.88 -0.09 -3.00
C LEU A 20 12.56 0.99 -1.95
N SER A 21 11.31 1.48 -1.97
CA SER A 21 10.88 2.56 -1.10
C SER A 21 10.98 2.11 0.37
N PRO A 22 11.53 2.94 1.28
CA PRO A 22 11.48 2.65 2.69
C PRO A 22 10.04 2.39 3.15
N LEU A 23 9.84 1.45 4.07
CA LEU A 23 8.50 1.06 4.51
C LEU A 23 7.64 2.24 5.03
N PRO A 24 8.17 3.22 5.78
CA PRO A 24 7.41 4.42 6.17
C PRO A 24 6.93 5.24 4.97
N ASP A 25 7.77 5.37 3.95
CA ASP A 25 7.47 6.16 2.76
C ASP A 25 6.43 5.44 1.89
N ALA A 26 6.52 4.11 1.79
CA ALA A 26 5.53 3.28 1.10
C ALA A 26 4.14 3.39 1.74
N VAL A 27 4.05 3.35 3.07
CA VAL A 27 2.79 3.55 3.80
C VAL A 27 2.21 4.95 3.52
N ALA A 28 3.03 6.00 3.63
CA ALA A 28 2.59 7.37 3.37
C ALA A 28 2.15 7.58 1.91
N ALA A 29 2.84 6.96 0.95
CA ALA A 29 2.46 6.99 -0.45
C ALA A 29 1.12 6.27 -0.70
N HIS A 30 0.91 5.10 -0.07
CA HIS A 30 -0.34 4.36 -0.14
C HIS A 30 -1.52 5.19 0.37
N ASP A 31 -1.34 5.86 1.52
CA ASP A 31 -2.35 6.79 2.06
C ASP A 31 -2.68 7.91 1.06
N GLY A 32 -1.68 8.39 0.33
CA GLY A 32 -1.86 9.39 -0.73
C GLY A 32 -2.72 8.91 -1.91
N TYR A 33 -2.69 7.61 -2.25
CA TYR A 33 -3.50 7.06 -3.33
C TYR A 33 -5.00 7.09 -3.03
N SER A 34 -5.40 7.08 -1.75
CA SER A 34 -6.81 7.13 -1.35
C SER A 34 -7.55 8.39 -1.85
N ALA A 35 -6.82 9.48 -2.09
CA ALA A 35 -7.36 10.73 -2.64
C ALA A 35 -7.16 10.88 -4.15
N ALA A 36 -6.50 9.92 -4.80
CA ALA A 36 -6.17 10.00 -6.22
C ALA A 36 -7.36 9.61 -7.11
N TRP A 37 -7.41 10.19 -8.32
CA TRP A 37 -8.45 9.86 -9.30
C TRP A 37 -8.44 8.39 -9.74
N TYR A 38 -7.33 7.70 -9.51
CA TYR A 38 -7.10 6.29 -9.84
C TYR A 38 -7.16 5.36 -8.63
N THR A 39 -7.64 5.82 -7.46
CA THR A 39 -7.63 5.01 -6.22
C THR A 39 -8.21 3.61 -6.42
N ASP A 40 -9.25 3.46 -7.24
CA ASP A 40 -9.90 2.17 -7.49
C ASP A 40 -8.98 1.18 -8.21
N LEU A 41 -7.92 1.63 -8.90
CA LEU A 41 -6.97 0.78 -9.62
C LEU A 41 -5.92 0.15 -8.72
N VAL A 42 -5.61 0.79 -7.59
CA VAL A 42 -4.51 0.41 -6.71
C VAL A 42 -5.01 -0.58 -5.66
N GLY A 43 -4.41 -1.77 -5.63
CA GLY A 43 -4.66 -2.80 -4.65
C GLY A 43 -3.98 -2.50 -3.30
N PRO A 44 -4.05 -3.43 -2.34
CA PRO A 44 -3.38 -3.31 -1.05
C PRO A 44 -1.88 -3.05 -1.15
N LEU A 45 -1.29 -2.49 -0.09
CA LEU A 45 0.17 -2.45 0.05
C LEU A 45 0.69 -3.88 0.18
N VAL A 46 1.58 -4.28 -0.73
CA VAL A 46 2.25 -5.59 -0.68
C VAL A 46 3.52 -5.45 0.16
N VAL A 47 3.66 -6.32 1.17
CA VAL A 47 4.80 -6.32 2.08
C VAL A 47 5.32 -7.74 2.25
N ALA A 48 6.63 -7.92 2.15
CA ALA A 48 7.23 -9.24 2.40
C ALA A 48 6.98 -9.67 3.86
N ALA A 49 6.60 -10.93 4.07
CA ALA A 49 6.29 -11.47 5.41
C ALA A 49 7.33 -11.15 6.50
N PRO A 50 8.67 -11.16 6.23
CA PRO A 50 9.66 -10.80 7.24
C PRO A 50 9.62 -9.32 7.71
N ALA A 51 8.98 -8.42 6.97
CA ALA A 51 8.90 -7.00 7.29
C ALA A 51 7.65 -6.63 8.12
N LEU A 52 6.82 -7.61 8.51
CA LEU A 52 5.59 -7.34 9.28
C LEU A 52 5.84 -6.74 10.67
N ASP A 53 6.94 -7.10 11.33
CA ASP A 53 7.30 -6.52 12.64
C ASP A 53 7.70 -5.05 12.51
N GLU A 54 8.47 -4.71 11.46
CA GLU A 54 8.81 -3.33 11.14
C GLU A 54 7.54 -2.54 10.79
N LEU A 55 6.66 -3.12 9.98
CA LEU A 55 5.39 -2.54 9.59
C LEU A 55 4.51 -2.20 10.81
N ALA A 56 4.45 -3.08 11.81
CA ALA A 56 3.73 -2.81 13.04
C ALA A 56 4.27 -1.56 13.77
N GLY A 57 5.59 -1.36 13.76
CA GLY A 57 6.24 -0.17 14.30
C GLY A 57 5.91 1.11 13.52
N VAL A 58 5.93 1.06 12.19
CA VAL A 58 5.57 2.19 11.31
C VAL A 58 4.14 2.63 11.53
N LEU A 59 3.24 1.66 11.69
CA LEU A 59 1.81 1.90 11.70
C LEU A 59 1.27 2.44 13.03
N GLY A 60 2.02 2.28 14.13
CA GLY A 60 1.66 2.81 15.44
C GLY A 60 0.20 2.57 15.84
N ALA A 61 -0.43 3.59 16.43
CA ALA A 61 -1.83 3.60 16.82
C ALA A 61 -2.73 4.28 15.77
N ARG A 62 -2.59 3.94 14.48
CA ARG A 62 -3.44 4.50 13.44
C ARG A 62 -4.92 4.19 13.70
N GLU A 63 -5.81 5.11 13.31
CA GLU A 63 -7.26 4.91 13.41
C GLU A 63 -7.81 4.10 12.23
N THR A 64 -7.32 4.37 11.01
CA THR A 64 -7.80 3.72 9.78
C THR A 64 -6.92 2.53 9.40
N PRO A 65 -7.45 1.31 9.29
CA PRO A 65 -6.66 0.14 8.87
C PRO A 65 -6.03 0.35 7.49
N LEU A 66 -4.79 -0.12 7.33
CA LEU A 66 -4.07 -0.16 6.06
C LEU A 66 -4.41 -1.49 5.38
N PRO A 67 -4.98 -1.51 4.16
CA PRO A 67 -5.13 -2.73 3.38
C PRO A 67 -3.76 -3.33 3.08
N LEU A 68 -3.55 -4.60 3.48
CA LEU A 68 -2.26 -5.28 3.40
C LEU A 68 -2.39 -6.60 2.64
N ALA A 69 -1.42 -6.89 1.78
CA ALA A 69 -1.16 -8.20 1.18
C ALA A 69 0.26 -8.67 1.52
N VAL A 70 0.45 -9.98 1.69
CA VAL A 70 1.72 -10.62 2.09
C VAL A 70 2.12 -11.69 1.09
#